data_AF-X7YQN6-F1
#
_entry.id   AF-X7YQN6-F1
#
_cell.length_a   1.000
_cell.length_b   1.000
_cell.length_c   1.000
_cell.angle_alpha   90.00
_cell.angle_beta   90.00
_cell.angle_gamma   90.00
#
_symmetry.space_group_name_H-M   'P 1'
#
loop_
_entity.id
_entity.type
_entity.pdbx_description
1 polymer ?
#
loop_
_entity_poly.entity_id
_entity_poly.type
_entity_poly.pdbx_seq_one_letter_code
_entity_poly.pdbx_strand_id
1 'polypeptide(L)'
;MDPAARAGTSGAEWIARPPHEKLRRKERPPLPSDDPFYQPPPGFQHALPGTVLRSRDVELAFLGLIPQRPPPPSCCTGPPT
;
A
#
# COMPACT_ATOMS: atom_id res chain seq x y z
N MET A 1 3.67 -30.67 17.87
CA MET A 1 2.50 -29.80 17.65
C MET A 1 2.93 -28.73 16.68
N ASP A 2 2.45 -28.82 15.43
CA ASP A 2 2.81 -27.93 14.33
C ASP A 2 1.95 -26.65 14.39
N PRO A 3 2.51 -25.43 14.45
CA PRO A 3 1.71 -24.19 14.56
C PRO A 3 0.92 -23.86 13.29
N ALA A 4 1.18 -24.56 12.17
CA ALA A 4 0.49 -24.37 10.90
C ALA A 4 -0.94 -24.95 10.86
N ALA A 5 -1.37 -25.67 11.89
CA ALA A 5 -2.57 -26.51 11.83
C ALA A 5 -3.91 -25.84 12.23
N ARG A 6 -3.99 -24.52 12.43
CA ARG A 6 -5.25 -23.85 12.84
C ARG A 6 -5.54 -22.51 12.16
N ALA A 7 -5.56 -22.48 10.83
CA ALA A 7 -6.12 -21.36 10.07
C ALA A 7 -7.23 -21.84 9.11
N GLY A 8 -8.33 -22.32 9.68
CA GLY A 8 -9.57 -22.49 8.95
C GLY A 8 -10.41 -21.21 9.02
N THR A 9 -10.14 -20.19 8.19
CA THR A 9 -11.08 -19.10 7.89
C THR A 9 -10.76 -18.48 6.53
N SER A 10 -11.75 -18.45 5.63
CA SER A 10 -11.69 -18.03 4.23
C SER A 10 -11.30 -16.54 3.98
N GLY A 11 -10.77 -15.82 4.97
CA GLY A 11 -10.34 -14.42 4.88
C GLY A 11 -8.91 -14.16 5.35
N ALA A 12 -8.15 -15.20 5.69
CA ALA A 12 -6.78 -15.13 6.20
C ALA A 12 -5.76 -15.88 5.31
N GLU A 13 -6.17 -16.30 4.11
CA GLU A 13 -5.32 -17.06 3.17
C GLU A 13 -4.01 -16.31 2.81
N TRP A 14 -4.08 -14.97 2.75
CA TRP A 14 -2.93 -14.09 2.52
C TRP A 14 -1.93 -14.02 3.66
N ILE A 15 -2.27 -14.43 4.89
CA ILE A 15 -1.37 -14.31 6.05
C ILE A 15 -0.15 -15.25 5.91
N ALA A 16 -0.27 -16.33 5.15
CA ALA A 16 0.85 -17.24 4.84
C ALA A 16 1.64 -16.85 3.58
N ARG A 17 1.01 -16.13 2.64
CA ARG A 17 1.59 -15.65 1.39
C ARG A 17 1.00 -14.27 1.06
N PRO A 18 1.56 -13.19 1.61
CA PRO A 18 1.05 -11.86 1.35
C PRO A 18 1.12 -11.60 -0.15
N PRO A 19 0.05 -11.05 -0.78
CA PRO A 19 0.07 -10.69 -2.18
C PRO A 19 1.30 -9.84 -2.49
N HIS A 20 2.03 -10.23 -3.53
CA HIS A 20 3.18 -9.50 -4.02
C HIS A 20 2.87 -8.89 -5.38
N GLU A 21 2.92 -7.57 -5.45
CA GLU A 21 2.74 -6.81 -6.67
C GLU A 21 4.12 -6.51 -7.30
N LYS A 22 4.35 -7.03 -8.51
CA LYS A 22 5.59 -6.79 -9.26
C LYS A 22 5.62 -5.36 -9.82
N LEU A 23 6.81 -4.77 -9.87
CA LEU A 23 6.99 -3.41 -10.41
C LEU A 23 6.62 -3.35 -11.89
N ARG A 24 5.65 -2.49 -12.21
CA ARG A 24 5.32 -2.07 -13.57
C ARG A 24 6.15 -0.83 -13.90
N ARG A 25 7.28 -1.05 -14.59
CA ARG A 25 8.23 0.03 -14.89
C ARG A 25 7.57 1.15 -15.71
N LYS A 26 7.88 2.41 -15.37
CA LYS A 26 7.31 3.65 -15.94
C LYS A 26 5.87 3.98 -15.50
N GLU A 27 5.23 3.13 -14.71
CA GLU A 27 3.96 3.45 -14.05
C GLU A 27 4.24 4.30 -12.80
N ARG A 28 3.54 5.42 -12.66
CA ARG A 28 3.65 6.24 -11.45
C ARG A 28 2.74 5.64 -10.38
N PRO A 29 3.24 5.41 -9.15
CA PRO A 29 2.36 5.08 -8.05
C PRO A 29 1.26 6.15 -7.90
N PRO A 30 0.00 5.73 -7.65
CA PRO A 30 -1.06 6.67 -7.32
C PRO A 30 -0.73 7.44 -6.02
N LEU A 31 -1.49 8.50 -5.75
CA LEU A 31 -1.35 9.21 -4.47
C LEU A 31 -1.70 8.27 -3.31
N PRO A 32 -1.09 8.42 -2.12
CA PRO A 32 -1.40 7.55 -0.98
C PRO A 32 -2.89 7.49 -0.62
N SER A 33 -3.62 8.60 -0.79
CA SER A 33 -5.08 8.66 -0.56
C SER A 33 -5.89 7.80 -1.53
N ASP A 34 -5.35 7.55 -2.73
CA ASP A 34 -6.01 6.82 -3.81
C ASP A 34 -5.43 5.40 -4.00
N ASP A 35 -4.41 5.03 -3.22
CA ASP A 35 -3.68 3.77 -3.37
C ASP A 35 -4.26 2.68 -2.43
N PRO A 36 -4.85 1.59 -2.97
CA PRO A 36 -5.41 0.50 -2.18
C PRO A 36 -4.38 -0.22 -1.27
N PHE A 37 -3.09 -0.05 -1.54
CA PHE A 37 -2.02 -0.59 -0.69
C PHE A 37 -2.04 -0.06 0.73
N TYR A 38 -2.57 1.15 0.95
CA TYR A 38 -2.73 1.71 2.30
C TYR A 38 -4.06 1.31 2.97
N GLN A 39 -4.96 0.61 2.28
CA GLN A 39 -6.23 0.15 2.86
C GLN A 39 -6.08 -1.25 3.47
N PRO A 40 -6.31 -1.44 4.79
CA PRO A 40 -6.06 -2.73 5.44
C PRO A 40 -6.85 -3.87 4.78
N PRO A 41 -6.23 -5.05 4.55
CA PRO A 41 -6.97 -6.20 4.02
C PRO A 41 -8.00 -6.69 5.05
N PRO A 42 -9.10 -7.34 4.60
CA PRO A 42 -10.06 -7.95 5.51
C PRO A 42 -9.36 -8.89 6.50
N GLY A 43 -9.74 -8.79 7.78
CA GLY A 43 -9.18 -9.64 8.82
C GLY A 43 -7.77 -9.25 9.29
N PHE A 44 -7.21 -8.11 8.86
CA PHE A 44 -5.87 -7.69 9.30
C PHE A 44 -5.73 -7.60 10.84
N GLN A 45 -6.82 -7.33 11.56
CA GLN A 45 -6.84 -7.26 13.02
C GLN A 45 -6.39 -8.56 13.72
N HIS A 46 -6.38 -9.69 13.02
CA HIS A 46 -5.94 -10.98 13.53
C HIS A 46 -4.45 -11.24 13.30
N ALA A 47 -3.76 -10.35 12.59
CA ALA A 47 -2.33 -10.47 12.34
C ALA A 47 -1.53 -10.15 13.61
N LEU A 48 -0.46 -10.92 13.87
CA LEU A 48 0.46 -10.64 14.96
C LEU A 48 1.23 -9.35 14.67
N PRO A 49 1.63 -8.57 15.69
CA PRO A 49 2.52 -7.43 15.50
C PRO A 49 3.79 -7.83 14.73
N GLY A 50 4.14 -7.05 13.70
CA GLY A 50 5.28 -7.35 12.81
C GLY A 50 4.98 -8.28 11.63
N THR A 51 3.75 -8.81 11.51
CA THR A 51 3.33 -9.60 10.35
C THR A 51 3.27 -8.74 9.09
N VAL A 52 3.97 -9.16 8.02
CA VAL A 52 3.89 -8.49 6.72
C VAL A 52 2.57 -8.85 6.03
N LEU A 53 1.74 -7.84 5.76
CA LEU A 53 0.40 -8.03 5.18
C LEU A 53 0.39 -7.99 3.65
N ARG A 54 1.27 -7.17 3.05
CA ARG A 54 1.43 -6.99 1.61
C ARG A 54 2.86 -6.57 1.27
N SER A 55 3.27 -6.85 0.03
CA SER A 55 4.55 -6.38 -0.49
C SER A 55 4.40 -5.91 -1.94
N ARG A 56 5.23 -4.97 -2.35
CA ARG A 56 5.33 -4.54 -3.74
C ARG A 56 6.76 -4.11 -4.05
N ASP A 57 7.18 -4.32 -5.29
CA ASP A 57 8.41 -3.72 -5.78
C ASP A 57 8.17 -2.22 -6.08
N VAL A 58 9.13 -1.36 -5.74
CA VAL A 58 9.10 0.08 -6.04
C VAL A 58 10.40 0.55 -6.68
N GLU A 59 10.31 1.48 -7.64
CA GLU A 59 11.48 2.17 -8.18
C GLU A 59 11.76 3.40 -7.33
N LEU A 60 12.90 3.40 -6.64
CA LEU A 60 13.38 4.55 -5.88
C LEU A 60 14.21 5.45 -6.78
N ALA A 61 14.26 6.74 -6.44
CA ALA A 61 15.15 7.66 -7.13
C ALA A 61 16.62 7.31 -6.90
N PHE A 62 17.39 7.27 -7.99
CA PHE A 62 18.85 7.28 -7.93
C PHE A 62 19.31 8.60 -7.29
N LEU A 63 20.16 8.55 -6.25
CA LEU A 63 20.55 9.67 -5.37
C LEU A 63 19.46 10.17 -4.38
N GLY A 64 18.33 9.47 -4.24
CA GLY A 64 17.27 9.86 -3.29
C GLY A 64 16.45 11.09 -3.68
N LEU A 65 16.61 11.58 -4.92
CA LEU A 65 15.88 12.74 -5.44
C LEU A 65 14.73 12.31 -6.35
N ILE A 66 13.50 12.34 -5.84
CA ILE A 66 12.30 12.05 -6.65
C ILE A 66 11.81 13.35 -7.31
N PRO A 67 11.82 13.49 -8.64
CA PRO A 67 11.27 14.68 -9.30
C PRO A 67 9.79 14.87 -8.97
N GLN A 68 9.47 15.88 -8.15
CA GLN A 68 8.11 16.25 -7.82
C GLN A 68 7.60 17.28 -8.85
N ARG A 69 6.34 17.15 -9.27
CA ARG A 69 5.66 18.27 -9.92
C ARG A 69 5.15 19.21 -8.83
N PRO A 70 5.18 20.54 -9.04
CA PRO A 70 4.50 21.45 -8.13
C PRO A 70 3.01 21.07 -8.06
N PRO A 71 2.38 21.16 -6.87
CA PRO A 71 0.95 20.95 -6.75
C PRO A 71 0.21 21.92 -7.69
N PRO A 72 -0.95 21.53 -8.26
CA PRO A 72 -1.76 22.46 -9.04
C PRO A 72 -2.10 23.69 -8.18
N PRO A 73 -2.26 24.88 -8.77
CA PRO A 73 -2.63 26.07 -8.03
C PRO A 73 -3.90 25.78 -7.23
N SER A 74 -3.88 26.09 -5.93
CA SER A 74 -5.11 26.01 -5.14
C SER A 74 -6.10 27.01 -5.70
N CYS A 75 -7.30 26.54 -6.08
CA CYS A 75 -8.41 27.41 -6.44
C CYS A 75 -8.96 28.10 -5.17
N CYS A 76 -8.12 28.83 -4.46
CA CYS A 76 -8.52 29.71 -3.37
C CYS A 76 -8.78 31.10 -3.95
N THR A 77 -9.89 31.26 -4.66
CA THR A 77 -10.44 32.60 -4.93
C THR A 77 -11.95 32.50 -4.89
N GLY A 78 -12.50 32.44 -3.68
CA GLY A 78 -13.88 32.85 -3.47
C GLY A 78 -13.98 34.37 -3.66
N PRO A 79 -15.07 34.90 -4.22
CA PRO A 79 -15.24 36.35 -4.37
C PRO A 79 -15.29 37.02 -2.98
N PRO A 80 -14.73 38.24 -2.81
CA PRO A 80 -14.94 39.00 -1.58
C PRO A 80 -16.41 39.40 -1.44
N THR A 81 -16.97 39.21 -0.24
CA THR A 81 -18.31 39.69 0.15
C THR A 81 -18.34 41.20 0.33
#